data_AF-A0A9D1YDR5-F1
#
_entry.id   AF-A0A9D1YDR5-F1
#
_cell.length_a   1.000
_cell.length_b   1.000
_cell.length_c   1.000
_cell.angle_alpha   90.00
_cell.angle_beta   90.00
_cell.angle_gamma   90.00
#
_symmetry.space_group_name_H-M   'P 1'
#
loop_
_entity.id
_entity.type
_entity.pdbx_description
1 polymer ?
#
loop_
_entity_poly.entity_id
_entity_poly.type
_entity_poly.pdbx_seq_one_letter_code
_entity_poly.pdbx_strand_id
1 'polypeptide(L)'
;MKLRTKKLLLVLTIVTLLLSLLAVPALAAAGDDTAPAGDTAAAQTVEDEGNTIGFKALAVGLAIGLAAAGGGVGMGIVGGKAADGMSRQPDMESKIRTSLMLTMVFIETAIIYALLVVILVIFVL
;
A
#
# COMPACT_ATOMS: atom_id res chain seq x y z
N MET A 1 16.71 -6.53 -26.34
CA MET A 1 16.20 -5.89 -25.10
C MET A 1 15.92 -6.99 -24.06
N LYS A 2 16.76 -7.08 -23.03
CA LYS A 2 16.83 -8.24 -22.10
C LYS A 2 15.48 -8.48 -21.43
N LEU A 3 15.08 -9.74 -21.26
CA LEU A 3 13.75 -10.14 -20.77
C LEU A 3 13.38 -9.51 -19.41
N ARG A 4 14.39 -9.13 -18.60
CA ARG A 4 14.23 -8.42 -17.33
C ARG A 4 13.87 -6.94 -17.49
N THR A 5 14.39 -6.24 -18.50
CA THR A 5 14.00 -4.85 -18.76
C THR A 5 12.60 -4.73 -19.36
N LYS A 6 12.12 -5.75 -20.10
CA LYS A 6 10.71 -5.80 -20.54
C LYS A 6 9.73 -5.97 -19.38
N LYS A 7 10.02 -6.85 -18.41
CA LYS A 7 9.20 -7.03 -17.21
C LYS A 7 9.20 -5.78 -16.32
N LEU A 8 10.36 -5.15 -16.15
CA LEU A 8 10.50 -3.90 -15.38
C LEU A 8 9.73 -2.74 -16.05
N LEU A 9 9.81 -2.62 -17.38
CA LEU A 9 9.05 -1.62 -18.15
C LEU A 9 7.54 -1.86 -18.04
N LEU A 10 7.10 -3.12 -18.11
CA LEU A 10 5.68 -3.49 -18.01
C LEU A 10 5.11 -3.19 -16.61
N VAL A 11 5.88 -3.46 -15.55
CA VAL A 11 5.50 -3.11 -14.18
C VAL A 11 5.44 -1.59 -14.01
N LEU A 12 6.41 -0.84 -14.55
CA LEU A 12 6.41 0.62 -14.51
C LEU A 12 5.18 1.20 -15.22
N THR A 13 4.83 0.69 -16.40
CA THR A 13 3.65 1.15 -17.16
C THR A 13 2.33 0.83 -16.46
N ILE A 14 2.23 -0.33 -15.79
CA ILE A 14 1.03 -0.68 -15.03
C ILE A 14 0.90 0.21 -13.80
N VAL A 15 2.00 0.49 -13.10
CA VAL A 15 2.01 1.40 -11.94
C VAL A 15 1.64 2.82 -12.34
N THR A 16 2.15 3.34 -13.47
CA THR A 16 1.77 4.67 -13.97
C THR A 16 0.34 4.73 -14.47
N LEU A 17 -0.17 3.68 -15.10
CA LEU A 17 -1.56 3.59 -15.55
C LEU A 17 -2.51 3.57 -14.35
N LEU A 18 -2.21 2.78 -13.32
CA LEU A 18 -2.99 2.70 -12.08
C LEU A 18 -3.04 4.06 -11.35
N LEU A 19 -1.93 4.81 -11.38
CA LEU A 19 -1.84 6.15 -10.79
C LEU A 19 -2.66 7.19 -11.58
N SER A 20 -2.69 7.07 -12.90
CA SER A 20 -3.47 7.97 -13.77
C SER A 20 -4.98 7.76 -13.67
N LEU A 21 -5.45 6.54 -13.34
CA LEU A 21 -6.87 6.26 -13.12
C LEU A 21 -7.41 6.86 -11.80
N LEU A 22 -6.55 7.20 -10.85
CA LEU A 22 -6.94 7.91 -9.62
C LEU A 22 -6.99 9.44 -9.78
N ALA A 23 -6.47 9.97 -10.89
CA ALA A 23 -6.34 11.41 -11.13
C ALA A 23 -7.40 11.91 -12.13
N VAL A 24 -8.67 11.81 -11.75
CA VAL A 24 -9.75 12.61 -12.37
C VAL A 24 -10.23 13.59 -11.30
N PRO A 25 -9.89 14.89 -11.39
CA PRO A 25 -10.48 15.86 -10.49
C PRO A 25 -11.94 16.06 -10.93
N ALA A 26 -12.87 15.73 -10.03
CA ALA A 26 -14.27 16.06 -10.21
C ALA A 26 -14.42 17.58 -10.15
N LEU A 27 -14.44 18.23 -11.31
CA LEU A 27 -14.81 19.62 -11.44
C LEU A 27 -16.35 19.71 -11.40
N ALA A 28 -16.88 20.22 -10.29
CA ALA A 28 -18.22 20.79 -10.22
C ALA A 28 -18.12 22.18 -9.58
N ALA A 29 -18.70 23.16 -10.27
CA ALA A 29 -18.54 24.58 -10.07
C ALA A 29 -19.41 25.15 -8.93
N ALA A 30 -18.93 26.25 -8.34
CA ALA A 30 -19.59 27.55 -8.14
C ALA A 30 -19.35 28.14 -6.74
N GLY A 31 -18.72 29.32 -6.68
CA GLY A 31 -18.61 30.15 -5.47
C GLY A 31 -17.43 31.10 -5.55
N ASP A 32 -17.73 32.37 -5.86
CA ASP A 32 -16.85 33.55 -5.83
C ASP A 32 -16.00 33.66 -4.55
N ASP A 33 -14.69 33.91 -4.68
CA ASP A 33 -14.10 35.22 -4.39
C ASP A 33 -12.56 35.15 -4.17
N THR A 34 -11.94 36.22 -4.62
CA THR A 34 -10.51 36.52 -4.84
C THR A 34 -9.53 36.34 -3.66
N ALA A 35 -8.31 35.88 -3.98
CA ALA A 35 -7.11 35.82 -3.12
C ALA A 35 -6.55 37.22 -2.74
N PRO A 36 -5.60 37.34 -1.77
CA PRO A 36 -4.18 37.28 -2.16
C PRO A 36 -3.15 36.75 -1.12
N ALA A 37 -2.10 36.11 -1.68
CA ALA A 37 -0.67 36.07 -1.32
C ALA A 37 -0.17 35.87 0.14
N GLY A 38 0.59 34.79 0.35
CA GLY A 38 1.50 34.59 1.48
C GLY A 38 2.29 33.28 1.38
N ASP A 39 3.57 33.38 1.02
CA ASP A 39 4.58 32.31 0.92
C ASP A 39 4.92 31.69 2.30
N THR A 40 4.92 30.35 2.41
CA THR A 40 5.83 29.58 3.29
C THR A 40 5.83 28.10 2.90
N ALA A 41 7.00 27.60 2.52
CA ALA A 41 7.32 26.20 2.31
C ALA A 41 7.29 25.40 3.63
N ALA A 42 6.12 24.90 3.99
CA ALA A 42 5.86 23.72 4.80
C ALA A 42 4.41 23.39 4.47
N ALA A 43 4.10 22.21 3.93
CA ALA A 43 2.76 21.92 3.43
C ALA A 43 1.75 21.86 4.59
N GLN A 44 1.25 23.03 4.98
CA GLN A 44 0.13 23.27 5.86
C GLN A 44 -1.16 22.97 5.10
N THR A 45 -1.89 22.00 5.65
CA THR A 45 -3.34 21.96 5.82
C THR A 45 -4.16 22.99 5.03
N VAL A 46 -4.87 22.52 4.00
CA VAL A 46 -6.08 23.19 3.50
C VAL A 46 -7.25 22.62 4.31
N GLU A 47 -7.76 23.42 5.25
CA GLU A 47 -9.04 23.17 5.91
C GLU A 47 -10.16 23.55 4.94
N ASP A 48 -10.74 22.53 4.31
CA ASP A 48 -12.06 22.59 3.68
C ASP A 48 -12.91 21.53 4.38
N GLU A 49 -13.82 21.96 5.25
CA GLU A 49 -14.60 21.08 6.13
C GLU A 49 -15.43 20.03 5.37
N GLY A 50 -15.64 20.20 4.05
CA GLY A 50 -16.30 19.23 3.17
C GLY A 50 -15.41 18.13 2.58
N ASN A 51 -14.08 18.31 2.57
CA ASN A 51 -13.16 17.44 1.80
C ASN A 51 -12.26 16.54 2.67
N THR A 52 -12.33 16.67 3.99
CA THR A 52 -11.53 15.88 4.94
C THR A 52 -11.89 14.39 4.93
N ILE A 53 -13.18 14.06 4.79
CA ILE A 53 -13.65 12.66 4.71
C ILE A 53 -13.14 11.98 3.43
N GLY A 54 -13.18 12.70 2.30
CA GLY A 54 -12.69 12.21 1.01
C GLY A 54 -11.19 11.89 1.04
N PHE A 55 -10.37 12.80 1.57
CA PHE A 55 -8.94 12.57 1.71
C PHE A 55 -8.61 11.45 2.70
N LYS A 56 -9.33 11.33 3.82
CA LYS A 56 -9.17 10.21 4.76
C LYS A 56 -9.48 8.87 4.09
N ALA A 57 -10.57 8.77 3.34
CA ALA A 57 -10.95 7.55 2.64
C ALA A 57 -9.90 7.12 1.60
N LEU A 58 -9.37 8.07 0.82
CA LEU A 58 -8.30 7.80 -0.15
C LEU A 58 -7.00 7.36 0.55
N ALA A 59 -6.60 8.06 1.61
CA ALA A 59 -5.39 7.72 2.38
C ALA A 59 -5.49 6.31 2.99
N VAL A 60 -6.63 5.98 3.60
CA VAL A 60 -6.92 4.66 4.16
C VAL A 60 -6.87 3.57 3.08
N GLY A 61 -7.56 3.78 1.96
CA GLY A 61 -7.62 2.79 0.87
C GLY A 61 -6.25 2.50 0.28
N LEU A 62 -5.43 3.52 0.09
CA LEU A 62 -4.05 3.37 -0.39
C LEU A 62 -3.16 2.68 0.66
N ALA A 63 -3.22 3.10 1.92
CA ALA A 63 -2.39 2.53 2.99
C ALA A 63 -2.66 1.03 3.19
N ILE A 64 -3.94 0.64 3.33
CA ILE A 64 -4.29 -0.77 3.53
C ILE A 64 -4.06 -1.59 2.25
N GLY A 65 -4.36 -1.04 1.08
CA GLY A 65 -4.20 -1.71 -0.20
C GLY A 65 -2.73 -2.05 -0.50
N LEU A 66 -1.82 -1.10 -0.25
CA LEU A 66 -0.38 -1.32 -0.42
C LEU A 66 0.17 -2.29 0.62
N ALA A 67 -0.25 -2.18 1.88
CA ALA A 67 0.17 -3.11 2.93
C ALA A 67 -0.28 -4.55 2.64
N ALA A 68 -1.54 -4.73 2.26
CA ALA A 68 -2.10 -6.04 1.91
C ALA A 68 -1.44 -6.63 0.65
N ALA A 69 -1.19 -5.81 -0.38
CA ALA A 69 -0.50 -6.26 -1.59
C ALA A 69 0.94 -6.70 -1.30
N GLY A 70 1.71 -5.90 -0.55
CA GLY A 70 3.08 -6.24 -0.16
C GLY A 70 3.13 -7.50 0.72
N GLY A 71 2.25 -7.57 1.71
CA GLY A 71 2.09 -8.71 2.60
C GLY A 71 1.74 -10.00 1.86
N GLY A 72 0.69 -9.96 1.03
CA GLY A 72 0.22 -11.12 0.27
C GLY A 72 1.27 -11.67 -0.69
N VAL A 73 2.00 -10.80 -1.40
CA VAL A 73 3.10 -11.23 -2.29
C VAL A 73 4.25 -11.84 -1.48
N GLY A 74 4.65 -11.22 -0.37
CA GLY A 74 5.67 -11.75 0.52
C GLY A 74 5.33 -13.13 1.06
N MET A 75 4.10 -13.28 1.58
CA MET A 75 3.58 -14.56 2.08
C MET A 75 3.56 -15.64 1.01
N GLY A 76 3.08 -15.32 -0.20
CA GLY A 76 3.01 -16.28 -1.31
C GLY A 76 4.40 -16.81 -1.72
N ILE A 77 5.40 -15.94 -1.78
CA ILE A 77 6.78 -16.33 -2.14
C ILE A 77 7.39 -17.22 -1.05
N VAL A 78 7.26 -16.83 0.22
CA VAL A 78 7.84 -17.58 1.34
C VAL A 78 7.12 -18.92 1.50
N GLY A 79 5.79 -18.94 1.41
CA GLY A 79 4.97 -20.15 1.47
C GLY A 79 5.30 -21.13 0.34
N GLY A 80 5.43 -20.64 -0.90
CA GLY A 80 5.84 -21.48 -2.03
C GLY A 80 7.22 -22.12 -1.85
N LYS A 81 8.21 -21.32 -1.40
CA LYS A 81 9.56 -21.85 -1.11
C LYS A 81 9.57 -22.86 0.03
N ALA A 82 8.74 -22.65 1.05
CA ALA A 82 8.62 -23.60 2.15
C ALA A 82 7.99 -24.92 1.67
N ALA A 83 6.95 -24.87 0.84
CA ALA A 83 6.34 -26.07 0.24
C ALA A 83 7.34 -26.86 -0.63
N ASP A 84 8.08 -26.17 -1.50
CA ASP A 84 9.15 -26.77 -2.28
C ASP A 84 10.24 -27.38 -1.38
N GLY A 85 10.61 -26.71 -0.30
CA GLY A 85 11.57 -27.20 0.68
C GLY A 85 11.10 -28.47 1.39
N MET A 86 9.85 -28.50 1.87
CA MET A 86 9.26 -29.65 2.57
C MET A 86 9.16 -30.87 1.63
N SER A 87 8.78 -30.67 0.37
CA SER A 87 8.68 -31.78 -0.59
C SER A 87 10.03 -32.39 -0.96
N ARG A 88 11.11 -31.59 -1.00
CA ARG A 88 12.47 -32.07 -1.34
C ARG A 88 13.21 -32.65 -0.14
N GLN A 89 12.85 -32.23 1.07
CA GLN A 89 13.50 -32.64 2.33
C GLN A 89 12.45 -32.93 3.42
N PRO A 90 11.74 -34.06 3.34
CA PRO A 90 10.69 -34.40 4.30
C PRO A 90 11.21 -34.52 5.73
N ASP A 91 12.45 -34.99 5.93
CA ASP A 91 13.07 -35.13 7.25
C ASP A 91 13.27 -33.78 7.98
N MET A 92 13.25 -32.67 7.23
CA MET A 92 13.46 -31.32 7.75
C MET A 92 12.17 -30.51 7.82
N GLU A 93 11.02 -31.11 7.52
CA GLU A 93 9.72 -30.44 7.45
C GLU A 93 9.40 -29.63 8.70
N SER A 94 9.61 -30.20 9.90
CA SER A 94 9.34 -29.52 11.16
C SER A 94 10.14 -28.22 11.29
N LYS A 95 11.44 -28.24 10.98
CA LYS A 95 12.31 -27.05 11.02
C LYS A 95 11.91 -26.01 9.98
N ILE A 96 11.55 -26.46 8.77
CA ILE A 96 11.07 -25.57 7.70
C ILE A 96 9.77 -24.87 8.13
N ARG A 97 8.80 -25.61 8.68
CA ARG A 97 7.55 -25.05 9.21
C ARG A 97 7.81 -24.03 10.33
N THR A 98 8.73 -24.31 11.27
CA THR A 98 9.09 -23.34 12.31
C THR A 98 9.67 -22.04 11.72
N SER A 99 10.61 -22.15 10.78
CA SER A 99 11.20 -20.98 10.11
C SER A 99 10.17 -20.20 9.28
N LEU A 100 9.23 -20.92 8.63
CA LEU A 100 8.12 -20.32 7.89
C LEU A 100 7.22 -19.51 8.83
N MET A 101 6.82 -20.07 9.96
CA MET A 101 5.97 -19.38 10.94
C MET A 101 6.63 -18.11 11.48
N LEU A 102 7.93 -18.16 11.80
CA LEU A 102 8.68 -16.98 12.22
C LEU A 102 8.65 -15.87 11.16
N THR A 103 8.85 -16.24 9.89
CA THR A 103 8.82 -15.28 8.77
C THR A 103 7.41 -14.70 8.57
N MET A 104 6.38 -15.55 8.66
CA MET A 104 4.98 -15.14 8.54
C MET A 104 4.57 -14.16 9.64
N VAL A 105 5.00 -14.40 10.88
CA VAL A 105 4.74 -13.48 11.99
C VAL A 105 5.33 -12.09 11.70
N PHE A 106 6.55 -11.99 11.18
CA PHE A 106 7.11 -10.68 10.84
C PHE A 106 6.32 -9.95 9.75
N ILE A 107 5.89 -10.67 8.70
CA ILE A 107 5.05 -10.09 7.65
C ILE A 107 3.71 -9.62 8.26
N GLU A 108 3.07 -10.45 9.06
CA GLU A 108 1.79 -10.14 9.68
C GLU A 108 1.89 -8.95 10.64
N THR A 109 2.96 -8.86 11.44
CA THR A 109 3.16 -7.71 12.35
C THR A 109 3.24 -6.39 11.59
N ALA A 110 3.88 -6.36 10.42
CA ALA A 110 3.94 -5.16 9.60
C ALA A 110 2.56 -4.77 9.04
N ILE A 111 1.77 -5.75 8.61
CA ILE A 111 0.40 -5.53 8.12
C ILE A 111 -0.51 -5.04 9.25
N ILE A 112 -0.40 -5.63 10.44
CA ILE A 112 -1.16 -5.20 11.62
C ILE A 112 -0.79 -3.75 11.98
N TYR A 113 0.48 -3.34 11.92
CA TYR A 113 0.83 -1.94 12.14
C TYR A 113 0.22 -0.99 11.11
N ALA A 114 0.16 -1.37 9.84
CA ALA A 114 -0.55 -0.59 8.83
C ALA A 114 -2.06 -0.50 9.11
N LEU A 115 -2.68 -1.63 9.49
CA LEU A 115 -4.09 -1.69 9.89
C LEU A 115 -4.37 -0.81 11.12
N LEU A 116 -3.49 -0.81 12.12
CA LEU A 116 -3.61 0.04 13.31
C LEU A 116 -3.61 1.52 12.92
N VAL A 117 -2.68 1.95 12.06
CA VAL A 117 -2.64 3.33 11.57
C VAL A 117 -3.94 3.68 10.84
N VAL A 118 -4.43 2.79 9.98
CA VAL A 118 -5.72 2.98 9.29
C VAL A 118 -6.89 3.14 10.27
N ILE A 119 -6.96 2.31 11.31
CA ILE A 119 -7.98 2.44 12.36
C ILE A 119 -7.88 3.80 13.04
N LEU A 120 -6.68 4.26 13.39
CA LEU A 120 -6.49 5.58 14.00
C LEU A 120 -6.95 6.72 13.09
N VAL A 121 -6.70 6.62 11.78
CA VAL A 121 -7.14 7.62 10.78
C VAL A 121 -8.68 7.68 10.63
N ILE A 122 -9.38 6.56 10.84
CA ILE A 122 -10.84 6.50 10.71
C ILE A 122 -11.54 6.96 12.01
N PHE A 123 -11.06 6.50 13.17
CA PHE A 123 -11.79 6.62 14.42
C PHE A 123 -11.27 7.68 15.38
N VAL A 124 -10.02 8.14 15.20
CA VAL A 124 -9.38 9.08 16.13
C VAL A 124 -9.12 10.43 15.48
N LEU A 125 -8.60 10.43 14.25
CA LEU A 125 -8.35 11.64 13.47
C LEU A 125 -9.57 12.05 12.68
#